data_AF-A0A7S2QRT4-F1
#
_entry.id   AF-A0A7S2QRT4-F1
#
_cell.length_a   1.000
_cell.length_b   1.000
_cell.length_c   1.000
_cell.angle_alpha   90.00
_cell.angle_beta   90.00
_cell.angle_gamma   90.00
#
_symmetry.space_group_name_H-M   'P 1'
#
loop_
_entity.id
_entity.type
_entity.pdbx_description
1 polymer ?
#
loop_
_entity_poly.entity_id
_entity_poly.type
_entity_poly.pdbx_seq_one_letter_code
_entity_poly.pdbx_strand_id
1 'polypeptide(L)'
;TVHKDSVLQWLREYVRRLQEGVYVVSPIKPEFGARSNGINLFPVSGDLWTCKVSRSVRISSSSIYMVEAPQGWTYSIRMRLLSPGEEGYLPEEKRGFKTCQLTTRHWMIQEGNKEPSSVRGRGVIGLYPILCEGGWVLNKLSDPHRQYHLPAGEVRGEFVYQSCSGRFALGKEGSFRGEMKFVPGSEANPTGPEFDVEVKRFPLALPRFTY
;
A
#
# COMPACT_ATOMS: atom_id res chain seq x y z
N THR A 1 28.14 -2.45 16.19
CA THR A 1 28.08 -3.12 17.49
C THR A 1 26.65 -3.06 17.97
N VAL A 2 25.92 -4.17 18.00
CA VAL A 2 24.56 -4.23 18.56
C VAL A 2 24.69 -3.98 20.07
N HIS A 3 24.11 -2.89 20.57
CA HIS A 3 24.15 -2.56 21.99
C HIS A 3 23.44 -3.66 22.79
N LYS A 4 23.95 -4.00 23.99
CA LYS A 4 23.42 -5.08 24.86
C LYS A 4 21.91 -4.97 25.19
N ASP A 5 21.29 -3.81 24.95
CA ASP A 5 19.86 -3.56 25.17
C ASP A 5 19.01 -3.45 23.88
N SER A 6 19.59 -3.61 22.69
CA SER A 6 18.90 -3.35 21.41
C SER A 6 17.64 -4.19 21.23
N VAL A 7 17.71 -5.49 21.55
CA VAL A 7 16.58 -6.42 21.42
C VAL A 7 15.46 -6.09 22.42
N LEU A 8 15.80 -5.77 23.67
CA LEU A 8 14.81 -5.41 24.68
C LEU A 8 14.12 -4.07 24.35
N GLN A 9 14.89 -3.11 23.83
CA GLN A 9 14.34 -1.84 23.37
C GLN A 9 13.45 -2.01 22.14
N TRP A 10 13.84 -2.86 21.20
CA TRP A 10 13.02 -3.24 20.06
C TRP A 10 11.71 -3.89 20.52
N LEU A 11 11.76 -4.84 21.46
CA LEU A 11 10.57 -5.51 21.98
C LEU A 11 9.61 -4.55 22.69
N ARG A 12 10.14 -3.60 23.49
CA ARG A 12 9.34 -2.55 24.12
C ARG A 12 8.64 -1.68 23.09
N GLU A 13 9.35 -1.24 22.05
CA GLU A 13 8.78 -0.43 20.97
C GLU A 13 7.73 -1.22 20.17
N TYR A 14 7.98 -2.50 19.91
CA TYR A 14 7.02 -3.40 19.28
C TYR A 14 5.71 -3.53 20.08
N VAL A 15 5.80 -3.79 21.38
CA VAL A 15 4.63 -3.88 22.28
C VAL A 15 3.89 -2.55 22.34
N ARG A 16 4.60 -1.43 22.45
CA ARG A 16 4.00 -0.09 22.45
C ARG A 16 3.19 0.16 21.17
N ARG A 17 3.78 -0.14 20.00
CA ARG A 17 3.11 0.02 18.69
C ARG A 17 1.88 -0.87 18.54
N LEU A 18 1.88 -2.07 19.11
CA LEU A 18 0.69 -2.92 19.18
C LEU A 18 -0.40 -2.31 20.05
N GLN A 19 -0.05 -1.85 21.25
CA GLN A 19 -1.00 -1.27 22.21
C GLN A 19 -1.64 0.03 21.68
N GLU A 20 -0.89 0.81 20.91
CA GLU A 20 -1.37 2.04 20.28
C GLU A 20 -2.10 1.81 18.94
N GLY A 21 -2.21 0.57 18.48
CA GLY A 21 -2.87 0.24 17.21
C GLY A 21 -2.10 0.68 15.96
N VAL A 22 -0.81 0.97 16.08
CA VAL A 22 0.08 1.20 14.93
C VAL A 22 0.25 -0.09 14.13
N TYR A 23 0.38 -1.22 14.85
CA TYR A 23 0.34 -2.57 14.27
C TYR A 23 -1.00 -3.21 14.57
N VAL A 24 -1.57 -3.87 13.56
CA VAL A 24 -2.90 -4.49 13.65
C VAL A 24 -2.83 -5.98 13.37
N VAL A 25 -3.79 -6.71 13.91
CA VAL A 25 -4.00 -8.12 13.53
C VAL A 25 -4.81 -8.14 12.24
N SER A 26 -4.27 -8.79 11.22
CA SER A 26 -4.96 -8.97 9.94
C SER A 26 -4.57 -10.29 9.29
N PRO A 27 -5.37 -10.82 8.34
CA PRO A 27 -4.94 -11.92 7.50
C PRO A 27 -3.64 -11.57 6.78
N ILE A 28 -2.58 -12.37 7.00
CA ILE A 28 -1.32 -12.24 6.24
C ILE A 28 -1.52 -12.78 4.82
N LYS A 29 -2.39 -13.79 4.68
CA LYS A 29 -2.80 -14.40 3.42
C LYS A 29 -4.30 -14.21 3.26
N PRO A 30 -4.76 -13.17 2.53
CA PRO A 30 -6.18 -12.84 2.40
C PRO A 30 -7.05 -14.05 2.05
N GLU A 31 -6.56 -14.97 1.22
CA GLU A 31 -7.24 -16.19 0.80
C GLU A 31 -7.56 -17.18 1.93
N PHE A 32 -6.84 -17.12 3.05
CA PHE A 32 -7.08 -17.97 4.21
C PHE A 32 -7.88 -17.27 5.32
N GLY A 33 -8.20 -15.99 5.14
CA GLY A 33 -8.95 -15.18 6.09
C GLY A 33 -8.35 -15.26 7.50
N ALA A 34 -9.21 -15.38 8.50
CA ALA A 34 -8.82 -15.39 9.91
C ALA A 34 -7.81 -16.49 10.29
N ARG A 35 -7.71 -17.58 9.52
CA ARG A 35 -6.72 -18.66 9.75
C ARG A 35 -5.29 -18.22 9.50
N SER A 36 -5.09 -17.12 8.78
CA SER A 36 -3.78 -16.52 8.53
C SER A 36 -3.57 -15.23 9.32
N ASN A 37 -4.41 -14.96 10.32
CA ASN A 37 -4.25 -13.78 11.15
C ASN A 37 -2.86 -13.78 11.79
N GLY A 38 -2.16 -12.67 11.60
CA GLY A 38 -0.93 -12.39 12.31
C GLY A 38 -0.78 -10.89 12.50
N ILE A 39 0.32 -10.52 13.12
CA ILE A 39 0.61 -9.12 13.42
C ILE A 39 1.19 -8.48 12.17
N ASN A 40 0.47 -7.54 11.59
CA ASN A 40 0.91 -6.77 10.46
C ASN A 40 1.84 -5.66 10.92
N LEU A 41 3.13 -5.81 10.58
CA LEU A 41 4.18 -4.86 10.95
C LEU A 41 4.18 -3.59 10.11
N PHE A 42 3.36 -3.48 9.06
CA PHE A 42 3.20 -2.24 8.32
C PHE A 42 2.32 -1.27 9.12
N PRO A 43 2.86 -0.11 9.53
CA PRO A 43 2.07 0.89 10.26
C PRO A 43 0.78 1.26 9.54
N VAL A 44 -0.31 1.39 10.30
CA VAL A 44 -1.59 1.94 9.82
C VAL A 44 -1.92 3.32 10.40
N SER A 45 -1.03 3.86 11.23
CA SER A 45 -1.09 5.17 11.85
C SER A 45 0.32 5.66 12.22
N GLY A 46 0.44 6.92 12.67
CA GLY A 46 1.70 7.53 13.08
C GLY A 46 2.59 8.01 11.92
N ASP A 47 3.83 8.39 12.23
CA ASP A 47 4.71 9.14 11.32
C ASP A 47 5.27 8.33 10.15
N LEU A 48 5.23 7.00 10.24
CA LEU A 48 5.67 6.09 9.18
C LEU A 48 4.54 5.72 8.20
N TRP A 49 3.34 6.29 8.41
CA TRP A 49 2.15 6.05 7.64
C TRP A 49 1.66 7.33 6.97
N THR A 50 1.19 7.21 5.73
CA THR A 50 0.54 8.30 5.02
C THR A 50 -0.77 7.86 4.41
N CYS A 51 -1.66 8.82 4.21
CA CYS A 51 -2.94 8.62 3.56
C CYS A 51 -3.32 9.84 2.73
N LYS A 52 -3.90 9.57 1.57
CA LYS A 52 -4.47 10.59 0.68
C LYS A 52 -5.74 10.05 0.05
N VAL A 53 -6.73 10.93 -0.10
CA VAL A 53 -7.97 10.66 -0.83
C VAL A 53 -8.00 11.53 -2.08
N SER A 54 -8.23 10.90 -3.23
CA SER A 54 -8.44 11.56 -4.53
C SER A 54 -9.67 10.96 -5.20
N ARG A 55 -10.73 11.76 -5.40
CA ARG A 55 -12.00 11.30 -6.01
C ARG A 55 -12.57 10.03 -5.35
N SER A 56 -12.65 10.00 -4.01
CA SER A 56 -13.02 8.83 -3.20
C SER A 56 -12.06 7.64 -3.22
N VAL A 57 -10.99 7.66 -4.02
CA VAL A 57 -9.95 6.63 -3.94
C VAL A 57 -9.02 7.00 -2.79
N ARG A 58 -8.98 6.17 -1.76
CA ARG A 58 -8.05 6.29 -0.64
C ARG A 58 -6.82 5.44 -0.93
N ILE A 59 -5.65 6.07 -0.92
CA ILE A 59 -4.37 5.38 -0.89
C ILE A 59 -3.73 5.61 0.47
N SER A 60 -3.38 4.53 1.16
CA SER A 60 -2.52 4.59 2.33
C SER A 60 -1.24 3.80 2.13
N SER A 61 -0.14 4.29 2.70
CA SER A 61 1.19 3.75 2.45
C SER A 61 2.03 3.76 3.72
N SER A 62 2.91 2.77 3.84
CA SER A 62 3.87 2.67 4.93
C SER A 62 5.04 1.78 4.52
N SER A 63 6.19 1.95 5.17
CA SER A 63 7.37 1.11 4.96
C SER A 63 7.84 0.46 6.25
N ILE A 64 8.61 -0.61 6.09
CA ILE A 64 9.40 -1.23 7.17
C ILE A 64 10.81 -1.51 6.67
N TYR A 65 11.77 -1.39 7.58
CA TYR A 65 13.15 -1.79 7.34
C TYR A 65 13.29 -3.30 7.55
N MET A 66 13.87 -4.00 6.59
CA MET A 66 14.17 -5.42 6.66
C MET A 66 15.65 -5.60 7.02
N VAL A 67 15.94 -5.74 8.31
CA VAL A 67 17.30 -5.91 8.83
C VAL A 67 18.01 -7.11 8.20
N GLU A 68 17.27 -8.19 7.96
CA GLU A 68 17.79 -9.46 7.43
C GLU A 68 17.92 -9.49 5.89
N ALA A 69 17.38 -8.47 5.19
CA ALA A 69 17.25 -8.52 3.74
C ALA A 69 18.10 -7.43 3.06
N PRO A 70 18.93 -7.79 2.04
CA PRO A 70 19.79 -6.83 1.35
C PRO A 70 19.02 -5.76 0.57
N GLN A 71 17.71 -5.94 0.38
CA GLN A 71 16.81 -4.96 -0.23
C GLN A 71 16.57 -3.74 0.67
N GLY A 72 16.83 -3.83 1.98
CA GLY A 72 16.70 -2.73 2.93
C GLY A 72 15.25 -2.40 3.31
N TRP A 73 14.41 -2.03 2.35
CA TRP A 73 13.03 -1.57 2.61
C TRP A 73 12.00 -2.39 1.87
N THR A 74 10.94 -2.78 2.58
CA THR A 74 9.68 -3.18 1.96
C THR A 74 8.60 -2.17 2.30
N TYR A 75 7.69 -1.95 1.38
CA TYR A 75 6.55 -1.06 1.55
C TYR A 75 5.24 -1.82 1.35
N SER A 76 4.18 -1.30 1.96
CA SER A 76 2.80 -1.71 1.73
C SER A 76 2.04 -0.50 1.23
N ILE A 77 1.38 -0.67 0.09
CA ILE A 77 0.43 0.30 -0.44
C ILE A 77 -0.94 -0.36 -0.45
N ARG A 78 -1.89 0.32 0.19
CA ARG A 78 -3.26 -0.13 0.39
C ARG A 78 -4.19 0.85 -0.31
N MET A 79 -5.11 0.32 -1.08
CA MET A 79 -6.05 1.12 -1.86
C MET A 79 -7.47 0.60 -1.74
N ARG A 80 -8.41 1.55 -1.68
CA ARG A 80 -9.84 1.25 -1.72
C ARG A 80 -10.63 2.45 -2.20
N LEU A 81 -11.83 2.17 -2.69
CA LEU A 81 -12.86 3.19 -2.85
C LEU A 81 -13.58 3.39 -1.52
N LEU A 82 -13.74 4.65 -1.10
CA LEU A 82 -14.49 5.00 0.11
C LEU A 82 -15.98 4.66 -0.04
N SER A 83 -16.61 4.37 1.09
CA SER A 83 -18.03 4.09 1.24
C SER A 83 -18.76 5.29 1.90
N PRO A 84 -20.10 5.37 1.80
CA PRO A 84 -20.89 6.43 2.42
C PRO A 84 -20.58 6.60 3.91
N GLY A 85 -20.45 7.86 4.34
CA GLY A 85 -20.16 8.23 5.74
C GLY A 85 -18.68 8.39 6.06
N GLU A 86 -17.78 8.03 5.15
CA GLU A 86 -16.33 8.20 5.34
C GLU A 86 -15.84 9.58 4.90
N GLU A 87 -14.82 10.10 5.59
CA GLU A 87 -14.20 11.39 5.24
C GLU A 87 -13.57 11.34 3.84
N GLY A 88 -13.94 12.30 2.99
CA GLY A 88 -13.48 12.37 1.59
C GLY A 88 -14.31 11.52 0.61
N TYR A 89 -15.37 10.85 1.09
CA TYR A 89 -16.34 10.17 0.23
C TYR A 89 -17.08 11.16 -0.67
N LEU A 90 -17.25 10.78 -1.94
CA LEU A 90 -18.08 11.44 -2.92
C LEU A 90 -19.07 10.40 -3.48
N PRO A 91 -20.38 10.72 -3.55
CA PRO A 91 -21.37 9.92 -4.26
C PRO A 91 -20.97 9.64 -5.72
N GLU A 92 -21.50 8.55 -6.30
CA GLU A 92 -21.23 8.12 -7.68
C GLU A 92 -21.42 9.26 -8.69
N GLU A 93 -22.47 10.06 -8.54
CA GLU A 93 -22.82 11.18 -9.43
C GLU A 93 -21.77 12.29 -9.38
N LYS A 94 -21.13 12.50 -8.22
CA LYS A 94 -20.09 13.52 -8.03
C LYS A 94 -18.71 13.04 -8.41
N ARG A 95 -18.36 11.78 -8.11
CA ARG A 95 -17.07 11.21 -8.51
C ARG A 95 -17.06 10.78 -9.98
N GLY A 96 -18.21 10.55 -10.59
CA GLY A 96 -18.39 10.22 -12.01
C GLY A 96 -18.12 8.77 -12.38
N PHE A 97 -18.13 7.85 -11.40
CA PHE A 97 -17.89 6.42 -11.65
C PHE A 97 -18.37 5.53 -10.50
N LYS A 98 -18.86 4.33 -10.83
CA LYS A 98 -19.15 3.27 -9.86
C LYS A 98 -17.91 2.51 -9.42
N THR A 99 -17.06 2.17 -10.39
CA THR A 99 -15.79 1.48 -10.20
C THR A 99 -14.68 2.23 -10.91
N CYS A 100 -13.43 1.98 -10.53
CA CYS A 100 -12.28 2.47 -11.28
C CYS A 100 -11.15 1.45 -11.28
N GLN A 101 -10.46 1.29 -12.40
CA GLN A 101 -9.36 0.35 -12.55
C GLN A 101 -8.02 1.07 -12.56
N LEU A 102 -7.06 0.54 -11.80
CA LEU A 102 -5.66 0.98 -11.86
C LEU A 102 -5.05 0.61 -13.21
N THR A 103 -4.50 1.59 -13.93
CA THR A 103 -3.86 1.38 -15.24
C THR A 103 -2.34 1.43 -15.14
N THR A 104 -1.80 2.51 -14.57
CA THR A 104 -0.35 2.74 -14.48
C THR A 104 0.06 3.34 -13.14
N ARG A 105 1.35 3.25 -12.86
CA ARG A 105 2.01 3.86 -11.71
C ARG A 105 3.26 4.63 -12.12
N HIS A 106 3.56 5.67 -11.36
CA HIS A 106 4.81 6.42 -11.46
C HIS A 106 5.36 6.67 -10.05
N TRP A 107 6.48 6.04 -9.72
CA TRP A 107 7.18 6.19 -8.45
C TRP A 107 8.37 7.13 -8.54
N MET A 108 8.55 7.90 -7.48
CA MET A 108 9.71 8.73 -7.21
C MET A 108 10.32 8.28 -5.89
N ILE A 109 11.46 7.61 -5.97
CA ILE A 109 12.13 7.00 -4.82
C ILE A 109 13.44 7.74 -4.57
N GLN A 110 13.53 8.39 -3.41
CA GLN A 110 14.66 9.21 -3.02
C GLN A 110 15.48 8.50 -1.95
N GLU A 111 16.79 8.38 -2.18
CA GLU A 111 17.77 7.83 -1.24
C GLU A 111 18.65 8.96 -0.68
N GLY A 112 18.50 9.28 0.61
CA GLY A 112 19.17 10.40 1.25
C GLY A 112 19.00 11.71 0.46
N ASN A 113 20.13 12.35 0.15
CA ASN A 113 20.18 13.60 -0.61
C ASN A 113 20.44 13.39 -2.10
N LYS A 114 20.36 12.15 -2.62
CA LYS A 114 20.50 11.88 -4.05
C LYS A 114 19.25 12.34 -4.79
N GLU A 115 19.43 12.60 -6.09
CA GLU A 115 18.30 12.81 -6.99
C GLU A 115 17.33 11.62 -6.96
N PRO A 116 16.01 11.84 -6.92
CA PRO A 116 15.04 10.75 -6.89
C PRO A 116 15.09 9.91 -8.17
N SER A 117 15.12 8.59 -8.00
CA SER A 117 14.92 7.65 -9.10
C SER A 117 13.44 7.59 -9.50
N SER A 118 13.19 7.44 -10.80
CA SER A 118 11.85 7.42 -11.39
C SER A 118 11.54 6.04 -11.95
N VAL A 119 10.41 5.45 -11.54
CA VAL A 119 9.95 4.14 -12.01
C VAL A 119 8.54 4.26 -12.55
N ARG A 120 8.34 3.96 -13.83
CA ARG A 120 7.01 3.96 -14.47
C ARG A 120 6.65 2.55 -14.91
N GLY A 121 5.38 2.18 -14.81
CA GLY A 121 4.93 0.87 -15.28
C GLY A 121 3.42 0.67 -15.21
N ARG A 122 2.96 -0.42 -15.83
CA ARG A 122 1.55 -0.84 -15.81
C ARG A 122 1.20 -1.57 -14.52
N GLY A 123 -0.02 -1.35 -14.01
CA GLY A 123 -0.54 -2.00 -12.81
C GLY A 123 0.40 -1.91 -11.60
N VAL A 124 0.27 -2.84 -10.65
CA VAL A 124 1.18 -3.07 -9.53
C VAL A 124 1.41 -4.57 -9.40
N ILE A 125 2.67 -5.02 -9.31
CA ILE A 125 3.04 -6.44 -9.18
C ILE A 125 2.35 -7.39 -10.19
N GLY A 126 2.05 -6.92 -11.40
CA GLY A 126 1.32 -7.69 -12.42
C GLY A 126 -0.21 -7.74 -12.24
N LEU A 127 -0.75 -6.93 -11.34
CA LEU A 127 -2.17 -6.80 -11.03
C LEU A 127 -2.70 -5.40 -11.40
N TYR A 128 -3.99 -5.33 -11.68
CA TYR A 128 -4.70 -4.14 -12.18
C TYR A 128 -6.01 -3.95 -11.39
N PRO A 129 -5.94 -3.70 -10.08
CA PRO A 129 -7.10 -3.71 -9.20
C PRO A 129 -8.23 -2.81 -9.72
N ILE A 130 -9.45 -3.37 -9.72
CA ILE A 130 -10.69 -2.67 -10.02
C ILE A 130 -11.37 -2.36 -8.69
N LEU A 131 -11.36 -1.11 -8.27
CA LEU A 131 -11.93 -0.70 -6.98
C LEU A 131 -13.43 -0.51 -7.11
N CYS A 132 -14.17 -1.00 -6.11
CA CYS A 132 -15.60 -0.78 -5.93
C CYS A 132 -15.87 -0.40 -4.47
N GLU A 133 -17.06 0.13 -4.16
CA GLU A 133 -17.35 0.52 -2.78
C GLU A 133 -17.24 -0.67 -1.83
N GLY A 134 -16.49 -0.50 -0.74
CA GLY A 134 -16.28 -1.54 0.26
C GLY A 134 -15.39 -2.71 -0.20
N GLY A 135 -14.75 -2.63 -1.37
CA GLY A 135 -13.99 -3.76 -1.91
C GLY A 135 -13.23 -3.50 -3.21
N TRP A 136 -12.94 -4.59 -3.90
CA TRP A 136 -12.37 -4.61 -5.25
C TRP A 136 -12.86 -5.85 -6.00
N VAL A 137 -12.87 -5.79 -7.33
CA VAL A 137 -13.33 -6.89 -8.18
C VAL A 137 -12.14 -7.76 -8.57
N LEU A 138 -12.24 -9.07 -8.30
CA LEU A 138 -11.32 -10.10 -8.78
C LEU A 138 -11.88 -10.74 -10.06
N ASN A 139 -11.20 -10.53 -11.18
CA ASN A 139 -11.48 -11.17 -12.46
C ASN A 139 -10.21 -11.20 -13.35
N LYS A 140 -10.34 -11.64 -14.61
CA LYS A 140 -9.23 -11.69 -15.56
C LYS A 140 -8.63 -10.33 -15.93
N LEU A 141 -9.38 -9.23 -15.73
CA LEU A 141 -8.88 -7.87 -15.98
C LEU A 141 -8.06 -7.38 -14.80
N SER A 142 -8.45 -7.70 -13.56
CA SER A 142 -7.73 -7.28 -12.36
C SER A 142 -6.53 -8.16 -12.01
N ASP A 143 -6.60 -9.44 -12.34
CA ASP A 143 -5.57 -10.45 -12.10
C ASP A 143 -5.39 -11.33 -13.35
N PRO A 144 -4.73 -10.80 -14.39
CA PRO A 144 -4.55 -11.52 -15.66
C PRO A 144 -3.68 -12.77 -15.53
N HIS A 145 -2.85 -12.84 -14.48
CA HIS A 145 -1.91 -13.93 -14.24
C HIS A 145 -2.41 -14.94 -13.19
N ARG A 146 -3.64 -14.77 -12.66
CA ARG A 146 -4.27 -15.65 -11.67
C ARG A 146 -3.40 -15.87 -10.43
N GLN A 147 -2.82 -14.79 -9.92
CA GLN A 147 -2.06 -14.79 -8.67
C GLN A 147 -2.96 -15.10 -7.46
N TYR A 148 -4.23 -14.67 -7.51
CA TYR A 148 -5.23 -15.04 -6.50
C TYR A 148 -5.93 -16.36 -6.88
N HIS A 149 -5.95 -17.29 -5.94
CA HIS A 149 -6.66 -18.56 -6.06
C HIS A 149 -8.04 -18.51 -5.38
N LEU A 150 -8.77 -17.42 -5.63
CA LEU A 150 -10.13 -17.18 -5.12
C LEU A 150 -11.14 -17.19 -6.27
N PRO A 151 -12.43 -17.49 -6.00
CA PRO A 151 -13.49 -17.31 -6.99
C PRO A 151 -13.54 -15.86 -7.49
N ALA A 152 -13.84 -15.70 -8.79
CA ALA A 152 -14.06 -14.37 -9.35
C ALA A 152 -15.28 -13.70 -8.70
N GLY A 153 -15.21 -12.39 -8.48
CA GLY A 153 -16.27 -11.63 -7.82
C GLY A 153 -15.74 -10.45 -7.01
N GLU A 154 -16.60 -9.87 -6.19
CA GLU A 154 -16.21 -8.80 -5.27
C GLU A 154 -15.48 -9.35 -4.05
N VAL A 155 -14.31 -8.80 -3.78
CA VAL A 155 -13.50 -9.04 -2.59
C VAL A 155 -13.68 -7.85 -1.64
N ARG A 156 -14.14 -8.11 -0.42
CA ARG A 156 -14.35 -7.06 0.59
C ARG A 156 -13.01 -6.53 1.11
N GLY A 157 -12.99 -5.24 1.46
CA GLY A 157 -11.85 -4.58 2.09
C GLY A 157 -10.87 -3.95 1.11
N GLU A 158 -9.66 -3.67 1.59
CA GLU A 158 -8.62 -3.00 0.80
C GLU A 158 -7.95 -3.97 -0.15
N PHE A 159 -7.64 -3.50 -1.36
CA PHE A 159 -6.61 -4.13 -2.16
C PHE A 159 -5.25 -3.72 -1.58
N VAL A 160 -4.44 -4.71 -1.22
CA VAL A 160 -3.13 -4.50 -0.61
C VAL A 160 -2.08 -5.16 -1.48
N TYR A 161 -1.00 -4.43 -1.76
CA TYR A 161 0.20 -5.05 -2.29
C TYR A 161 1.44 -4.59 -1.52
N GLN A 162 2.45 -5.46 -1.54
CA GLN A 162 3.72 -5.25 -0.87
C GLN A 162 4.85 -5.49 -1.88
N SER A 163 5.89 -4.68 -1.81
CA SER A 163 7.06 -4.79 -2.67
C SER A 163 8.26 -4.08 -2.04
N CYS A 164 9.44 -4.23 -2.64
CA CYS A 164 10.67 -3.63 -2.16
C CYS A 164 10.99 -2.34 -2.93
N SER A 165 11.55 -1.33 -2.27
CA SER A 165 11.92 -0.06 -2.92
C SER A 165 13.28 -0.09 -3.62
N GLY A 166 13.89 -1.27 -3.77
CA GLY A 166 15.22 -1.45 -4.35
C GLY A 166 16.35 -1.35 -3.32
N ARG A 167 17.60 -1.60 -3.74
CA ARG A 167 18.76 -1.63 -2.85
C ARG A 167 19.23 -0.21 -2.53
N PHE A 168 19.09 0.19 -1.27
CA PHE A 168 19.67 1.42 -0.74
C PHE A 168 21.09 1.14 -0.28
N ALA A 169 21.98 2.15 -0.32
CA ALA A 169 23.26 2.05 0.36
C ALA A 169 23.03 1.82 1.86
N LEU A 170 23.87 0.99 2.46
CA LEU A 170 23.71 0.56 3.84
C LEU A 170 23.59 1.76 4.79
N GLY A 171 22.56 1.74 5.65
CA GLY A 171 22.32 2.79 6.63
C GLY A 171 21.79 4.12 6.04
N LYS A 172 21.34 4.15 4.78
CA LYS A 172 20.69 5.33 4.21
C LYS A 172 19.17 5.26 4.33
N GLU A 173 18.62 6.34 4.85
CA GLU A 173 17.19 6.63 4.85
C GLU A 173 16.77 7.28 3.54
N GLY A 174 15.47 7.43 3.34
CA GLY A 174 14.94 8.09 2.17
C GLY A 174 13.45 8.31 2.23
N SER A 175 12.83 8.40 1.06
CA SER A 175 11.38 8.51 0.97
C SER A 175 10.86 7.97 -0.35
N PHE A 176 9.60 7.59 -0.32
CA PHE A 176 8.86 7.08 -1.46
C PHE A 176 7.63 7.95 -1.68
N ARG A 177 7.37 8.36 -2.92
CA ARG A 177 6.13 9.03 -3.32
C ARG A 177 5.76 8.65 -4.73
N GLY A 178 4.59 9.08 -5.19
CA GLY A 178 4.29 9.08 -6.61
C GLY A 178 2.82 9.21 -6.90
N GLU A 179 2.42 8.62 -8.01
CA GLU A 179 1.09 8.75 -8.57
C GLU A 179 0.66 7.45 -9.22
N MET A 180 -0.64 7.17 -9.15
CA MET A 180 -1.31 6.09 -9.84
C MET A 180 -2.36 6.67 -10.77
N LYS A 181 -2.45 6.15 -12.00
CA LYS A 181 -3.54 6.49 -12.92
C LYS A 181 -4.64 5.45 -12.84
N PHE A 182 -5.86 5.94 -12.72
CA PHE A 182 -7.06 5.13 -12.73
C PHE A 182 -7.96 5.53 -13.89
N VAL A 183 -8.70 4.57 -14.42
CA VAL A 183 -9.76 4.81 -15.40
C VAL A 183 -11.13 4.45 -14.79
N PRO A 184 -12.15 5.30 -14.89
CA PRO A 184 -13.54 4.96 -14.60
C PRO A 184 -14.00 3.68 -15.32
N GLY A 185 -14.68 2.78 -14.63
CA GLY A 185 -15.08 1.48 -15.16
C GLY A 185 -13.92 0.49 -15.16
N SER A 186 -13.51 0.05 -16.35
CA SER A 186 -12.37 -0.85 -16.58
C SER A 186 -11.57 -0.42 -17.82
N GLU A 187 -10.31 -0.84 -17.95
CA GLU A 187 -9.49 -0.59 -19.14
C GLU A 187 -10.19 -1.07 -20.43
N ALA A 188 -10.91 -2.19 -20.35
CA ALA A 188 -11.63 -2.76 -21.50
C ALA A 188 -12.92 -1.98 -21.86
N ASN A 189 -13.57 -1.38 -20.86
CA ASN A 189 -14.82 -0.63 -21.00
C ASN A 189 -14.77 0.63 -20.13
N PRO A 190 -14.04 1.68 -20.56
CA PRO A 190 -13.91 2.90 -19.79
C PRO A 190 -15.21 3.69 -19.81
N THR A 191 -15.62 4.23 -18.66
CA THR A 191 -16.85 5.05 -18.53
C THR A 191 -16.55 6.54 -18.41
N GLY A 192 -15.28 6.94 -18.55
CA GLY A 192 -14.82 8.31 -18.40
C GLY A 192 -13.30 8.43 -18.58
N PRO A 193 -12.76 9.67 -18.52
CA PRO A 193 -11.33 9.90 -18.70
C PRO A 193 -10.50 9.39 -17.52
N GLU A 194 -9.24 9.04 -17.79
CA GLU A 194 -8.28 8.71 -16.75
C GLU A 194 -8.10 9.86 -15.74
N PHE A 195 -7.73 9.52 -14.52
CA PHE A 195 -7.44 10.48 -13.47
C PHE A 195 -6.32 10.01 -12.56
N ASP A 196 -5.67 10.99 -11.95
CA ASP A 196 -4.53 10.80 -11.08
C ASP A 196 -4.95 10.62 -9.62
N VAL A 197 -4.32 9.65 -8.97
CA VAL A 197 -4.45 9.36 -7.55
C VAL A 197 -3.07 9.44 -6.92
N GLU A 198 -2.91 10.38 -6.00
CA GLU A 198 -1.62 10.66 -5.37
C GLU A 198 -1.26 9.60 -4.32
N VAL A 199 0.00 9.16 -4.36
CA VAL A 199 0.64 8.40 -3.29
C VAL A 199 1.51 9.37 -2.49
N LYS A 200 0.97 9.86 -1.37
CA LYS A 200 1.61 10.84 -0.50
C LYS A 200 2.97 10.33 -0.03
N ARG A 201 3.97 11.21 -0.05
CA ARG A 201 5.35 10.89 0.36
C ARG A 201 5.39 10.27 1.75
N PHE A 202 5.87 9.04 1.86
CA PHE A 202 6.13 8.35 3.12
C PHE A 202 7.62 8.08 3.32
N PRO A 203 8.09 8.04 4.58
CA PRO A 203 9.51 7.85 4.87
C PRO A 203 9.95 6.40 4.64
N LEU A 204 11.22 6.25 4.26
CA LEU A 204 12.00 5.01 4.32
C LEU A 204 13.04 5.23 5.43
N ALA A 205 12.59 5.19 6.69
CA ALA A 205 13.31 5.69 7.87
C ALA A 205 13.76 4.56 8.80
N LEU A 206 15.05 4.52 9.12
CA LEU A 206 15.67 3.47 9.91
C LEU A 206 15.00 3.37 11.28
N PRO A 207 14.68 2.15 11.75
CA PRO A 207 14.13 1.99 13.07
C PRO A 207 15.19 2.38 14.11
N ARG A 208 14.75 3.07 15.17
CA ARG A 208 15.62 3.45 16.30
C ARG A 208 16.25 2.23 16.99
N PHE A 209 15.55 1.10 16.97
CA PHE A 209 15.97 -0.16 17.59
C PHE A 209 15.79 -1.30 16.59
N THR A 210 16.76 -2.21 16.52
CA THR A 210 16.71 -3.45 15.70
C THR A 210 16.88 -4.67 16.60
N TYR A 211 16.29 -5.80 16.19
CA TYR A 211 16.54 -7.11 16.80
C TYR A 211 17.79 -7.78 16.20
#